data_AF-A0A4Q5TP19-F1
#
_entry.id   AF-A0A4Q5TP19-F1
#
_cell.length_a   1.000
_cell.length_b   1.000
_cell.length_c   1.000
_cell.angle_alpha   90.00
_cell.angle_beta   90.00
_cell.angle_gamma   90.00
#
_symmetry.space_group_name_H-M   'P 1'
#
loop_
_entity.id
_entity.type
_entity.pdbx_description
1 polymer ?
#
loop_
_entity_poly.entity_id
_entity_poly.type
_entity_poly.pdbx_seq_one_letter_code
_entity_poly.pdbx_strand_id
1 'polypeptide(L)'
;MPVVARPLEPLFSDLVFHELDPSVGYARECINVTPPAASAPVQLGTVVFRAAGVDPTAAYAVLVNASDIVATNEFAVVFGNGFGYNANFVPNAIAAGAFNAVAFKRGPVQLKDYYIKLRHANLNATQFASLKEVLKKQGVIVELTVA
;
A
#
# COMPACT_ATOMS: atom_id res chain seq x y z
N MET A 1 -13.50 37.57 0.84
CA MET A 1 -13.16 36.41 1.70
C MET A 1 -11.74 36.00 1.37
N PRO A 2 -10.82 35.90 2.35
CA PRO A 2 -9.51 35.33 2.10
C PRO A 2 -9.66 33.83 1.81
N VAL A 3 -9.08 33.36 0.71
CA VAL A 3 -9.01 31.93 0.39
C VAL A 3 -7.99 31.32 1.35
N VAL A 4 -8.47 30.60 2.35
CA VAL A 4 -7.61 29.80 3.22
C VAL A 4 -7.19 28.58 2.41
N ALA A 5 -5.97 28.59 1.87
CA ALA A 5 -5.36 27.40 1.29
C ALA A 5 -5.12 26.40 2.43
N ARG A 6 -6.08 25.49 2.67
CA ARG A 6 -5.84 24.32 3.51
C ARG A 6 -4.95 23.37 2.71
N PRO A 7 -3.83 22.88 3.27
CA PRO A 7 -3.19 21.69 2.73
C PRO A 7 -4.26 20.59 2.66
N LEU A 8 -4.52 20.06 1.48
CA LEU A 8 -5.37 18.88 1.34
C LEU A 8 -4.57 17.71 1.90
N GLU A 9 -4.85 17.34 3.15
CA GLU A 9 -4.43 16.05 3.69
C GLU A 9 -4.93 14.97 2.75
N PRO A 10 -4.10 13.95 2.42
CA PRO A 10 -4.53 12.85 1.57
C PRO A 10 -5.83 12.27 2.13
N LEU A 11 -6.82 12.04 1.27
CA LEU A 11 -8.04 11.36 1.64
C LEU A 11 -7.98 9.90 1.20
N PHE A 12 -8.66 9.02 1.93
CA PHE A 12 -8.75 7.61 1.55
C PHE A 12 -9.37 7.43 0.15
N SER A 13 -10.34 8.29 -0.21
CA SER A 13 -10.97 8.36 -1.53
C SER A 13 -10.02 8.77 -2.66
N ASP A 14 -8.86 9.34 -2.32
CA ASP A 14 -7.86 9.70 -3.31
C ASP A 14 -6.96 8.50 -3.67
N LEU A 15 -7.00 7.43 -2.87
CA LEU A 15 -6.38 6.15 -3.19
C LEU A 15 -7.40 5.13 -3.70
N VAL A 16 -8.55 4.98 -3.06
CA VAL A 16 -9.54 3.96 -3.41
C VAL A 16 -10.56 4.52 -4.40
N PHE A 17 -10.66 3.89 -5.57
CA PHE A 17 -11.67 4.21 -6.57
C PHE A 17 -12.94 3.38 -6.37
N HIS A 18 -12.79 2.06 -6.20
CA HIS A 18 -13.92 1.16 -5.99
C HIS A 18 -13.49 -0.04 -5.15
N GLU A 19 -14.38 -0.45 -4.25
CA GLU A 19 -14.25 -1.64 -3.41
C GLU A 19 -15.63 -2.31 -3.37
N LEU A 20 -15.69 -3.63 -3.62
CA LEU A 20 -16.95 -4.37 -3.78
C LEU A 20 -17.87 -4.25 -2.54
N ASP A 21 -17.30 -4.38 -1.35
CA ASP A 21 -18.01 -4.21 -0.08
C ASP A 21 -17.03 -3.83 1.06
N PRO A 22 -16.88 -2.54 1.36
CA PRO A 22 -16.04 -2.04 2.45
C PRO A 22 -16.47 -2.54 3.84
N SER A 23 -17.74 -2.88 4.02
CA SER A 23 -18.31 -3.18 5.34
C SER A 23 -17.97 -4.60 5.80
N VAL A 24 -17.78 -5.51 4.84
CA VAL A 24 -17.38 -6.90 5.12
C VAL A 24 -15.85 -7.03 5.18
N GLY A 25 -15.11 -6.05 4.64
CA GLY A 25 -13.67 -5.94 4.84
C GLY A 25 -12.84 -7.02 4.15
N TYR A 26 -13.40 -7.76 3.18
CA TYR A 26 -12.71 -8.87 2.50
C TYR A 26 -11.35 -8.50 1.91
N ALA A 27 -11.18 -7.24 1.47
CA ALA A 27 -9.94 -6.79 0.86
C ALA A 27 -8.94 -6.18 1.85
N ARG A 28 -9.40 -5.80 3.04
CA ARG A 28 -8.64 -5.06 4.04
C ARG A 28 -8.06 -6.03 5.05
N GLU A 29 -6.74 -6.19 5.04
CA GLU A 29 -6.06 -7.05 6.00
C GLU A 29 -5.16 -6.21 6.93
N CYS A 30 -5.13 -6.60 8.20
CA CYS A 30 -4.12 -6.14 9.13
C CYS A 30 -2.83 -6.91 8.84
N ILE A 31 -1.72 -6.19 8.65
CA ILE A 31 -0.42 -6.77 8.32
C ILE A 31 0.66 -6.18 9.22
N ASN A 32 1.80 -6.90 9.26
CA ASN A 32 3.02 -6.37 9.84
C ASN A 32 3.91 -5.84 8.74
N VAL A 33 4.30 -4.58 8.85
CA VAL A 33 5.27 -3.92 7.97
C VAL A 33 6.53 -3.65 8.79
N THR A 34 7.68 -4.05 8.26
CA THR A 34 8.98 -3.73 8.82
C THR A 34 9.17 -2.21 8.78
N PRO A 35 9.46 -1.54 9.92
CA PRO A 35 9.67 -0.11 9.93
C PRO A 35 10.76 0.28 8.93
N PRO A 36 10.52 1.30 8.08
CA PRO A 36 11.56 1.84 7.21
C PRO A 36 12.76 2.33 8.01
N ALA A 37 13.93 2.38 7.37
CA ALA A 37 15.15 2.89 7.99
C ALA A 37 14.93 4.28 8.61
N ALA A 38 15.59 4.53 9.75
CA ALA A 38 15.46 5.76 10.53
C ALA A 38 14.02 6.11 10.95
N SER A 39 13.14 5.11 11.08
CA SER A 39 11.73 5.29 11.44
C SER A 39 11.00 6.23 10.48
N ALA A 40 11.40 6.23 9.20
CA ALA A 40 10.71 7.01 8.18
C ALA A 40 9.25 6.57 8.08
N PRO A 41 8.31 7.51 7.88
CA PRO A 41 6.91 7.19 7.95
C PRO A 41 6.45 6.45 6.69
N VAL A 42 5.57 5.46 6.89
CA VAL A 42 4.84 4.79 5.83
C VAL A 42 3.64 5.66 5.46
N GLN A 43 3.56 5.98 4.18
CA GLN A 43 2.55 6.88 3.63
C GLN A 43 1.47 6.11 2.87
N LEU A 44 0.31 6.72 2.72
CA LEU A 44 -0.78 6.21 1.89
C LEU A 44 -0.27 5.85 0.48
N GLY A 45 -0.65 4.65 0.01
CA GLY A 45 -0.27 4.14 -1.31
C GLY A 45 1.11 3.46 -1.35
N THR A 46 1.80 3.34 -0.20
CA THR A 46 3.05 2.57 -0.13
C THR A 46 2.76 1.11 -0.46
N VAL A 47 3.58 0.54 -1.34
CA VAL A 47 3.49 -0.87 -1.70
C VAL A 47 4.53 -1.61 -0.88
N VAL A 48 4.09 -2.71 -0.28
CA VAL A 48 4.93 -3.58 0.52
C VAL A 48 4.90 -4.97 -0.09
N PHE A 49 5.97 -5.73 0.10
CA PHE A 49 6.11 -7.07 -0.44
C PHE A 49 6.65 -8.04 0.61
N ARG A 50 6.37 -9.32 0.37
CA ARG A 50 6.97 -10.44 1.09
C ARG A 50 7.44 -11.47 0.07
N ALA A 51 8.68 -11.92 0.22
CA ALA A 51 9.25 -12.89 -0.69
C ALA A 51 8.51 -14.25 -0.62
N ALA A 52 8.44 -14.93 -1.77
CA ALA A 52 7.85 -16.26 -1.85
C ALA A 52 8.57 -17.26 -0.93
N GLY A 53 7.82 -18.15 -0.28
CA GLY A 53 8.38 -19.22 0.54
C GLY A 53 8.89 -18.78 1.93
N VAL A 54 8.78 -17.50 2.28
CA VAL A 54 8.98 -17.03 3.65
C VAL A 54 7.76 -17.39 4.50
N ASP A 55 7.97 -17.49 5.82
CA ASP A 55 6.91 -17.70 6.82
C ASP A 55 5.70 -16.77 6.55
N PRO A 56 4.47 -17.29 6.44
CA PRO A 56 3.25 -16.50 6.24
C PRO A 56 2.95 -15.48 7.36
N THR A 57 3.64 -15.56 8.49
CA THR A 57 3.58 -14.61 9.60
C THR A 57 4.69 -13.56 9.57
N ALA A 58 5.67 -13.71 8.67
CA ALA A 58 6.75 -12.75 8.51
C ALA A 58 6.22 -11.39 8.05
N ALA A 59 6.87 -10.34 8.53
CA ALA A 59 6.53 -8.97 8.17
C ALA A 59 6.85 -8.68 6.69
N TYR A 60 6.06 -7.79 6.11
CA TYR A 60 6.29 -7.23 4.80
C TYR A 60 7.42 -6.21 4.86
N ALA A 61 8.20 -6.11 3.78
CA ALA A 61 9.16 -5.05 3.56
C ALA A 61 8.56 -3.99 2.64
N VAL A 62 8.96 -2.72 2.78
CA VAL A 62 8.60 -1.69 1.81
C VAL A 62 9.28 -1.99 0.48
N LEU A 63 8.53 -1.91 -0.62
CA LEU A 63 9.08 -2.04 -1.96
C LEU A 63 9.95 -0.81 -2.25
N VAL A 64 11.27 -1.02 -2.36
CA VAL A 64 12.24 0.04 -2.69
C VAL A 64 12.91 -0.25 -4.02
N ASN A 65 13.25 -1.51 -4.29
CA ASN A 65 13.99 -1.89 -5.49
C ASN A 65 13.09 -2.59 -6.50
N ALA A 66 13.32 -2.33 -7.78
CA ALA A 66 12.60 -2.99 -8.86
C ALA A 66 12.87 -4.51 -8.93
N SER A 67 14.00 -4.98 -8.39
CA SER A 67 14.32 -6.42 -8.30
C SER A 67 13.32 -7.21 -7.45
N ASP A 68 12.61 -6.53 -6.55
CA ASP A 68 11.64 -7.15 -5.63
C ASP A 68 10.25 -7.33 -6.28
N ILE A 69 10.05 -6.76 -7.48
CA ILE A 69 8.85 -6.91 -8.31
C ILE A 69 8.89 -8.29 -9.00
N VAL A 70 8.72 -9.34 -8.21
CA VAL A 70 8.75 -10.73 -8.65
C VAL A 70 7.35 -11.32 -8.57
N ALA A 71 6.90 -11.98 -9.63
CA ALA A 71 5.53 -12.50 -9.73
C ALA A 71 5.14 -13.56 -8.68
N THR A 72 6.12 -14.19 -8.02
CA THR A 72 5.88 -15.16 -6.95
C THR A 72 5.79 -14.52 -5.57
N ASN A 73 6.20 -13.26 -5.43
CA ASN A 73 6.12 -12.54 -4.17
C ASN A 73 4.67 -12.14 -3.88
N GLU A 74 4.36 -11.97 -2.60
CA GLU A 74 3.08 -11.40 -2.17
C GLU A 74 3.23 -9.90 -2.01
N PHE A 75 2.32 -9.12 -2.62
CA PHE A 75 2.27 -7.67 -2.48
C PHE A 75 1.04 -7.22 -1.71
N ALA A 76 1.14 -6.06 -1.07
CA ALA A 76 0.02 -5.36 -0.48
C ALA A 76 0.18 -3.84 -0.60
N VAL A 77 -0.94 -3.11 -0.64
CA VAL A 77 -0.94 -1.63 -0.68
C VAL A 77 -1.43 -1.08 0.65
N VAL A 78 -0.55 -0.37 1.36
CA VAL A 78 -0.83 0.18 2.69
C VAL A 78 -1.70 1.42 2.59
N PHE A 79 -2.72 1.49 3.45
CA PHE A 79 -3.62 2.64 3.53
C PHE A 79 -3.80 3.21 4.95
N GLY A 80 -3.17 2.60 5.95
CA GLY A 80 -3.27 3.09 7.31
C GLY A 80 -2.49 2.27 8.33
N ASN A 81 -2.66 2.64 9.60
CA ASN A 81 -2.02 1.97 10.72
C ASN A 81 -2.89 0.81 11.23
N GLY A 82 -2.42 0.09 12.27
CA GLY A 82 -3.17 -1.04 12.85
C GLY A 82 -4.56 -0.72 13.42
N PHE A 83 -4.98 0.55 13.45
CA PHE A 83 -6.30 0.97 13.93
C PHE A 83 -7.24 1.45 12.83
N GLY A 84 -6.75 1.65 11.60
CA GLY A 84 -7.56 2.11 10.48
C GLY A 84 -6.81 3.09 9.59
N TYR A 85 -7.59 3.88 8.83
CA TYR A 85 -7.05 4.86 7.90
C TYR A 85 -6.09 5.84 8.57
N ASN A 86 -4.89 5.96 8.02
CA ASN A 86 -3.94 6.98 8.39
C ASN A 86 -3.04 7.30 7.19
N ALA A 87 -3.07 8.54 6.73
CA ALA A 87 -2.33 8.98 5.55
C ALA A 87 -0.81 8.87 5.71
N ASN A 88 -0.31 8.94 6.95
CA ASN A 88 1.10 9.01 7.27
C ASN A 88 1.35 8.50 8.70
N PHE A 89 2.02 7.36 8.85
CA PHE A 89 2.31 6.80 10.18
C PHE A 89 3.68 6.14 10.23
N VAL A 90 4.30 6.12 11.40
CA VAL A 90 5.49 5.31 11.65
C VAL A 90 5.03 3.96 12.19
N PRO A 91 5.35 2.83 11.53
CA PRO A 91 4.99 1.52 12.07
C PRO A 91 5.62 1.31 13.44
N ASN A 92 4.80 0.92 14.42
CA ASN A 92 5.31 0.51 15.72
C ASN A 92 6.21 -0.72 15.57
N ALA A 93 7.10 -0.93 16.55
CA ALA A 93 7.90 -2.14 16.64
C ALA A 93 6.99 -3.39 16.55
N ILE A 94 7.39 -4.35 15.72
CA ILE A 94 6.62 -5.57 15.50
C ILE A 94 6.62 -6.37 16.81
N ALA A 95 5.44 -6.55 17.40
CA ALA A 95 5.24 -7.40 18.58
C ALA A 95 4.45 -8.65 18.16
N ALA A 96 4.73 -9.79 18.82
CA ALA A 96 4.04 -11.04 18.52
C ALA A 96 2.51 -10.87 18.71
N GLY A 97 1.74 -11.19 17.66
CA GLY A 97 0.27 -11.09 17.68
C GLY A 97 -0.30 -9.67 17.53
N ALA A 98 0.52 -8.64 17.32
CA ALA A 98 0.06 -7.28 17.08
C ALA A 98 0.37 -6.85 15.64
N PHE A 99 -0.65 -6.44 14.90
CA PHE A 99 -0.51 -5.84 13.57
C PHE A 99 -0.21 -4.35 13.69
N ASN A 100 0.68 -3.83 12.85
CA ASN A 100 1.06 -2.41 12.89
C ASN A 100 0.51 -1.57 11.71
N ALA A 101 -0.07 -2.22 10.69
CA ALA A 101 -0.61 -1.55 9.51
C ALA A 101 -1.88 -2.23 8.97
N VAL A 102 -2.66 -1.49 8.18
CA VAL A 102 -3.77 -2.02 7.36
C VAL A 102 -3.47 -1.81 5.88
N ALA A 103 -3.73 -2.86 5.09
CA ALA A 103 -3.38 -2.89 3.68
C ALA A 103 -4.36 -3.71 2.83
N PHE A 104 -4.35 -3.44 1.52
CA PHE A 104 -5.03 -4.26 0.51
C PHE A 104 -4.09 -5.34 0.00
N LYS A 105 -4.31 -6.59 0.41
CA LYS A 105 -3.47 -7.72 0.03
C LYS A 105 -4.09 -8.57 -1.07
N ARG A 106 -5.40 -8.79 -1.02
CA ARG A 106 -6.16 -9.61 -1.98
C ARG A 106 -7.59 -9.07 -2.11
N GLY A 107 -8.21 -9.31 -3.25
CA GLY A 107 -9.64 -9.02 -3.45
C GLY A 107 -9.87 -7.93 -4.50
N PRO A 108 -11.09 -7.87 -5.08
CA PRO A 108 -11.42 -6.96 -6.16
C PRO A 108 -11.50 -5.52 -5.65
N VAL A 109 -10.37 -4.82 -5.70
CA VAL A 109 -10.27 -3.40 -5.35
C VAL A 109 -9.63 -2.66 -6.52
N GLN A 110 -10.18 -1.50 -6.85
CA GLN A 110 -9.62 -0.58 -7.82
C GLN A 110 -9.01 0.61 -7.08
N LEU A 111 -7.72 0.83 -7.30
CA LEU A 111 -6.93 1.89 -6.69
C LEU A 111 -6.48 2.90 -7.76
N LYS A 112 -6.43 4.17 -7.36
CA LYS A 112 -5.86 5.26 -8.15
C LYS A 112 -4.33 5.18 -8.10
N ASP A 113 -3.68 5.34 -9.25
CA ASP A 113 -2.23 5.22 -9.38
C ASP A 113 -1.42 6.41 -8.83
N TYR A 114 -2.04 7.58 -8.63
CA TYR A 114 -1.36 8.82 -8.26
C TYR A 114 -0.44 8.66 -7.04
N TYR A 115 -0.98 8.21 -5.91
CA TYR A 115 -0.16 8.04 -4.69
C TYR A 115 0.85 6.92 -4.83
N ILE A 116 0.52 5.83 -5.53
CA ILE A 116 1.44 4.70 -5.73
C ILE A 116 2.66 5.16 -6.55
N LYS A 117 2.44 5.93 -7.62
CA LYS A 117 3.52 6.54 -8.42
C LYS A 117 4.33 7.53 -7.60
N LEU A 118 3.67 8.34 -6.77
CA LEU A 118 4.35 9.35 -5.95
C LEU A 118 5.26 8.70 -4.89
N ARG A 119 4.86 7.56 -4.31
CA ARG A 119 5.70 6.82 -3.34
C ARG A 119 6.81 6.03 -4.00
N HIS A 120 6.61 5.56 -5.23
CA HIS A 120 7.57 4.77 -5.99
C HIS A 120 8.13 5.55 -7.19
N ALA A 121 8.38 6.85 -7.02
CA ALA A 121 8.86 7.74 -8.08
C ALA A 121 10.23 7.34 -8.64
N ASN A 122 10.96 6.48 -7.92
CA ASN A 122 12.21 5.87 -8.35
C ASN A 122 12.03 4.73 -9.37
N LEU A 123 10.82 4.18 -9.53
CA LEU A 123 10.52 3.17 -10.54
C LEU A 123 10.26 3.82 -11.90
N ASN A 124 10.87 3.27 -12.95
CA ASN A 124 10.59 3.69 -14.31
C ASN A 124 9.23 3.13 -14.81
N ALA A 125 8.78 3.61 -15.97
CA ALA A 125 7.47 3.24 -16.52
C ALA A 125 7.30 1.72 -16.74
N THR A 126 8.36 1.03 -17.19
CA THR A 126 8.34 -0.42 -17.41
C THR A 126 8.22 -1.18 -16.09
N GLN A 127 9.00 -0.79 -15.08
CA GLN A 127 8.95 -1.38 -13.74
C GLN A 127 7.59 -1.16 -13.08
N PHE A 128 7.02 0.04 -13.22
CA PHE A 128 5.69 0.34 -12.72
C PHE A 128 4.60 -0.46 -13.45
N ALA A 129 4.76 -0.71 -14.75
CA ALA A 129 3.86 -1.60 -15.48
C ALA A 129 3.93 -3.04 -14.95
N SER A 130 5.15 -3.56 -14.68
CA SER A 130 5.32 -4.87 -14.03
C SER A 130 4.68 -4.91 -12.64
N LEU A 131 4.79 -3.83 -11.86
CA LEU A 131 4.14 -3.71 -10.56
C LEU A 131 2.61 -3.81 -10.65
N LYS A 132 2.01 -3.14 -11.64
CA LYS A 132 0.56 -3.22 -11.89
C LYS A 132 0.12 -4.64 -12.24
N GLU A 133 0.90 -5.34 -13.07
CA GLU A 133 0.59 -6.72 -13.46
C GLU A 133 0.65 -7.69 -12.27
N VAL A 134 1.63 -7.55 -11.37
CA VAL A 134 1.69 -8.41 -10.17
C VAL A 134 0.55 -8.11 -9.19
N LEU A 135 0.21 -6.84 -8.96
CA LEU A 135 -0.93 -6.45 -8.12
C LEU A 135 -2.26 -6.96 -8.69
N LYS A 136 -2.43 -6.87 -10.01
CA LYS A 136 -3.62 -7.34 -10.71
C LYS A 136 -3.83 -8.85 -10.54
N LYS A 137 -2.76 -9.64 -10.50
CA LYS A 137 -2.84 -11.09 -10.21
C LYS A 137 -3.38 -11.39 -8.81
N GLN A 138 -3.27 -10.45 -7.87
CA GLN A 138 -3.85 -10.57 -6.52
C GLN A 138 -5.26 -9.96 -6.41
N GLY A 139 -5.82 -9.46 -7.52
CA GLY A 139 -7.12 -8.79 -7.56
C GLY A 139 -7.07 -7.28 -7.28
N VAL A 140 -5.89 -6.74 -6.96
CA VAL A 140 -5.69 -5.31 -6.72
C VAL A 140 -5.41 -4.62 -8.05
N ILE A 141 -6.41 -3.95 -8.61
CA ILE A 141 -6.32 -3.29 -9.91
C ILE A 141 -5.89 -1.84 -9.68
N VAL A 142 -4.80 -1.42 -10.30
CA VAL A 142 -4.34 -0.03 -10.25
C VAL A 142 -4.69 0.66 -11.57
N GLU A 143 -5.60 1.63 -11.51
CA GLU A 143 -6.07 2.37 -12.68
C GLU A 143 -5.35 3.72 -12.82
N LEU A 144 -5.08 4.08 -14.08
CA LEU A 144 -4.51 5.37 -14.43
C LEU A 144 -5.51 6.47 -14.10
N THR A 145 -5.15 7.36 -13.18
CA THR A 145 -5.93 8.57 -12.94
C THR A 145 -5.36 9.66 -13.85
N VAL A 146 -6.16 10.14 -14.80
CA VAL A 146 -5.82 11.36 -15.53
C VAL A 146 -5.99 12.52 -14.56
N ALA A 147 -4.91 13.29 -14.37
CA ALA A 147 -4.90 14.47 -13.49
C ALA A 147 -5.83 15.57 -14.02
#